data_AF-A0A2G2W4M3-F1
#
_entry.id   AF-A0A2G2W4M3-F1
#
_cell.length_a   1.000
_cell.length_b   1.000
_cell.length_c   1.000
_cell.angle_alpha   90.00
_cell.angle_beta   90.00
_cell.angle_gamma   90.00
#
_symmetry.space_group_name_H-M   'P 1'
#
loop_
_entity.id
_entity.type
_entity.pdbx_description
1 polymer ?
#
loop_
_entity_poly.entity_id
_entity_poly.type
_entity_poly.pdbx_seq_one_letter_code
_entity_poly.pdbx_strand_id
1 'polypeptide(L)'
;MAPAEKPEKFAGIDFKRWQQKMFFYLTTLFLQRFTCEDAPEVPEGTSDKEHFMIVEARKHSDFLCRNYILGGLQDDLYNVYSGTKTSKELWGVLE
;
A
#
# COMPACT_ATOMS: atom_id res chain seq x y z
N MET A 1 -21.23 -1.85 8.31
CA MET A 1 -20.51 -2.18 7.05
C MET A 1 -19.96 -3.58 7.20
N ALA A 2 -20.20 -4.46 6.23
CA ALA A 2 -19.47 -5.74 6.19
C ALA A 2 -17.97 -5.45 6.04
N PRO A 3 -17.08 -6.24 6.65
CA PRO A 3 -15.65 -6.15 6.37
C PRO A 3 -15.43 -6.26 4.86
N ALA A 4 -14.59 -5.42 4.26
CA ALA A 4 -14.24 -5.62 2.87
C ALA A 4 -13.53 -6.96 2.75
N GLU A 5 -14.11 -7.87 1.96
CA GLU A 5 -13.47 -9.13 1.63
C GLU A 5 -12.17 -8.84 0.88
N LYS A 6 -11.11 -9.57 1.23
CA LYS A 6 -9.84 -9.48 0.52
C LYS A 6 -10.09 -9.82 -0.96
N PRO A 7 -9.64 -8.99 -1.91
CA PRO A 7 -9.79 -9.30 -3.33
C PRO A 7 -9.05 -10.58 -3.69
N GLU A 8 -9.60 -11.32 -4.66
CA GLU A 8 -8.93 -12.47 -5.27
C GLU A 8 -7.59 -12.05 -5.90
N LYS A 9 -6.68 -13.02 -6.04
CA LYS A 9 -5.39 -12.77 -6.69
C LYS A 9 -5.62 -12.34 -8.15
N PHE A 10 -4.93 -11.28 -8.56
CA PHE A 10 -4.92 -10.80 -9.93
C PHE A 10 -4.15 -11.76 -10.83
N ALA A 11 -4.86 -12.30 -11.83
CA ALA A 11 -4.35 -13.29 -12.77
C ALA A 11 -4.06 -12.73 -14.18
N GLY A 12 -3.85 -11.42 -14.30
CA GLY A 12 -3.63 -10.77 -15.60
C GLY A 12 -4.89 -10.35 -16.35
N ILE A 13 -6.08 -10.79 -15.91
CA ILE A 13 -7.38 -10.48 -16.55
C ILE A 13 -8.17 -9.48 -15.68
N ASP A 14 -8.89 -8.55 -16.32
CA ASP A 14 -9.73 -7.53 -15.67
C ASP A 14 -8.98 -6.65 -14.66
N PHE A 15 -7.77 -6.20 -15.03
CA PHE A 15 -6.90 -5.41 -14.15
C PHE A 15 -7.63 -4.22 -13.49
N LYS A 16 -8.39 -3.43 -14.26
CA LYS A 16 -9.15 -2.28 -13.72
C LYS A 16 -10.13 -2.69 -12.61
N ARG A 17 -10.79 -3.84 -12.75
CA ARG A 17 -11.73 -4.34 -11.74
C ARG A 17 -10.99 -4.81 -10.49
N TRP A 18 -9.89 -5.53 -10.66
CA TRP A 18 -9.05 -5.94 -9.54
C TRP A 18 -8.48 -4.72 -8.80
N GLN A 19 -7.95 -3.74 -9.54
CA GLN A 19 -7.38 -2.51 -9.01
C GLN A 19 -8.41 -1.73 -8.18
N GLN A 20 -9.64 -1.57 -8.68
CA GLN A 20 -10.73 -0.94 -7.92
C GLN A 20 -11.06 -1.69 -6.63
N LYS A 21 -11.13 -3.02 -6.67
CA LYS A 21 -11.36 -3.84 -5.47
C LYS A 21 -10.20 -3.73 -4.47
N MET A 22 -8.96 -3.72 -4.96
CA MET A 22 -7.77 -3.56 -4.12
C MET A 22 -7.73 -2.16 -3.47
N PHE A 23 -8.04 -1.11 -4.24
CA PHE A 23 -8.13 0.25 -3.72
C PHE A 23 -9.18 0.36 -2.60
N PHE A 24 -10.38 -0.21 -2.81
CA PHE A 24 -11.43 -0.24 -1.80
C PHE A 24 -10.98 -1.02 -0.55
N TYR A 25 -10.34 -2.18 -0.73
CA TYR A 25 -9.81 -2.98 0.38
C TYR A 25 -8.77 -2.20 1.21
N LEU A 26 -7.79 -1.55 0.57
CA LEU A 26 -6.80 -0.70 1.25
C LEU A 26 -7.45 0.48 1.97
N THR A 27 -8.53 1.03 1.43
CA THR A 27 -9.29 2.11 2.08
C THR A 27 -9.89 1.63 3.40
N THR A 28 -10.46 0.42 3.44
CA THR A 28 -11.02 -0.15 4.69
C THR A 28 -9.95 -0.45 5.75
N LEU A 29 -8.69 -0.61 5.32
CA LEU A 29 -7.54 -0.80 6.20
C LEU A 29 -6.86 0.53 6.59
N PHE A 30 -7.36 1.68 6.13
CA PHE A 30 -6.73 3.00 6.29
C PHE A 30 -5.31 3.08 5.69
N LEU A 31 -5.04 2.25 4.67
CA LEU A 31 -3.75 2.16 4.00
C LEU A 31 -3.73 2.85 2.63
N GLN A 32 -4.88 3.27 2.11
CA GLN A 32 -4.99 3.90 0.79
C GLN A 32 -4.10 5.16 0.65
N ARG A 33 -3.94 5.95 1.71
CA ARG A 33 -3.06 7.14 1.68
C ARG A 33 -1.63 6.83 1.25
N PHE A 34 -1.12 5.64 1.53
CA PHE A 34 0.26 5.25 1.18
C PHE A 34 0.45 4.92 -0.30
N THR A 35 -0.63 4.83 -1.09
CA THR A 35 -0.53 4.63 -2.54
C THR A 35 -0.50 5.94 -3.32
N CYS A 36 -0.84 7.08 -2.70
CA CYS A 36 -0.92 8.38 -3.37
C CYS A 36 -0.10 9.49 -2.69
N GLU A 37 -0.09 9.55 -1.36
CA GLU A 37 0.52 10.64 -0.61
C GLU A 37 2.03 10.45 -0.46
N ASP A 38 2.77 11.54 -0.65
CA ASP A 38 4.17 11.63 -0.23
C ASP A 38 4.31 11.59 1.30
N ALA A 39 5.54 11.40 1.78
CA ALA A 39 5.81 11.47 3.21
C ALA A 39 5.41 12.86 3.74
N PRO A 40 4.56 12.94 4.78
CA PRO A 40 4.21 14.21 5.38
C PRO A 40 5.46 14.82 5.99
N GLU A 41 5.60 16.14 5.83
CA GLU A 41 6.59 16.91 6.56
C GLU A 41 6.21 16.88 8.05
N VAL A 42 7.16 16.49 8.89
CA VAL A 42 6.92 16.41 10.33
C VAL A 42 6.88 17.84 10.90
N PRO A 43 5.89 18.19 11.74
CA PRO A 43 5.75 19.55 12.27
C PRO A 43 7.01 20.02 13.01
N GLU A 44 7.44 21.26 12.74
CA GLU A 44 8.53 21.91 13.45
C GLU A 44 8.22 21.99 14.95
N GLY A 45 9.13 21.47 15.78
CA GLY A 45 8.97 21.41 17.24
C GLY A 45 8.59 20.05 17.82
N THR A 46 8.46 19.01 16.99
CA THR A 46 8.37 17.61 17.48
C THR A 46 9.67 17.18 18.15
N SER A 47 9.58 16.44 19.25
CA SER A 47 10.75 15.84 19.89
C SER A 47 11.40 14.79 18.97
N ASP A 48 12.73 14.64 19.02
CA ASP A 48 13.46 13.59 18.28
C ASP A 48 12.85 12.20 18.45
N LYS A 49 12.35 11.89 19.66
CA LYS A 49 11.71 10.60 19.96
C LYS A 49 10.35 10.47 19.27
N GLU A 50 9.55 11.53 19.26
CA GLU A 50 8.25 11.55 18.60
C GLU A 50 8.41 11.48 17.08
N HIS A 51 9.36 12.25 16.54
CA HIS A 51 9.75 12.19 15.14
C HIS A 51 10.15 10.77 14.74
N PHE A 52 11.02 10.12 15.51
CA PHE A 52 11.40 8.72 15.26
C PHE A 52 10.20 7.77 15.25
N MET A 53 9.30 7.88 16.24
CA MET A 53 8.10 7.03 16.30
C MET A 53 7.17 7.25 15.10
N ILE A 54 6.97 8.50 14.66
CA ILE A 54 6.15 8.83 13.49
C ILE A 54 6.75 8.21 12.22
N VAL A 55 8.06 8.35 12.03
CA VAL A 55 8.76 7.80 10.86
C VAL A 55 8.68 6.28 10.83
N GLU A 56 8.92 5.60 11.95
CA GLU A 56 8.86 4.14 12.01
C GLU A 56 7.44 3.60 11.83
N ALA A 57 6.44 4.23 12.44
CA ALA A 57 5.03 3.87 12.23
C ALA A 57 4.61 4.05 10.77
N ARG A 58 5.11 5.10 10.10
CA ARG A 58 4.88 5.33 8.67
C ARG A 58 5.52 4.23 7.82
N LYS A 59 6.80 3.90 8.05
CA LYS A 59 7.50 2.82 7.33
C LYS A 59 6.81 1.48 7.49
N HIS A 60 6.38 1.16 8.72
CA HIS A 60 5.65 -0.08 8.98
C HIS A 60 4.32 -0.13 8.22
N SER A 61 3.58 0.98 8.18
CA SER A 61 2.31 1.05 7.46
C SER A 61 2.49 0.98 5.94
N ASP A 62 3.52 1.63 5.39
CA ASP A 62 3.89 1.52 3.97
C ASP A 62 4.28 0.09 3.60
N PHE A 63 5.09 -0.56 4.45
CA PHE A 63 5.43 -1.98 4.30
C PHE A 63 4.17 -2.86 4.27
N LEU A 64 3.21 -2.66 5.18
CA LEU A 64 1.95 -3.40 5.18
C LEU A 64 1.16 -3.16 3.89
N CYS A 65 0.99 -1.90 3.49
CA CYS A 65 0.27 -1.52 2.26
C CYS A 65 0.88 -2.20 1.03
N ARG A 66 2.21 -2.14 0.89
CA ARG A 66 2.96 -2.79 -0.19
C ARG A 66 2.73 -4.30 -0.20
N ASN A 67 2.76 -4.96 0.95
CA ASN A 67 2.53 -6.41 1.06
C ASN A 67 1.08 -6.81 0.76
N TYR A 68 0.09 -5.98 1.08
CA TYR A 68 -1.29 -6.25 0.69
C TYR A 68 -1.49 -6.19 -0.83
N ILE A 69 -0.89 -5.19 -1.50
CA ILE A 69 -0.92 -5.06 -2.95
C ILE A 69 -0.23 -6.27 -3.58
N LEU A 70 1.02 -6.56 -3.18
CA LEU A 70 1.79 -7.71 -3.67
C LEU A 70 1.06 -9.03 -3.42
N GLY A 71 0.51 -9.23 -2.23
CA GLY A 71 -0.23 -10.43 -1.86
C GLY A 71 -1.58 -10.59 -2.55
N GLY A 72 -2.02 -9.58 -3.31
CA GLY A 72 -3.13 -9.65 -4.23
C GLY A 72 -2.72 -9.96 -5.67
N LEU A 73 -1.44 -10.15 -5.97
CA LEU A 73 -0.94 -10.56 -7.29
C LEU A 73 -0.75 -12.08 -7.36
N GLN A 74 -0.79 -12.63 -8.58
CA GLN A 74 -0.25 -13.96 -8.85
C GLN A 74 1.28 -13.99 -8.67
N ASP A 75 1.84 -15.17 -8.44
CA ASP A 75 3.22 -15.34 -7.96
C ASP A 75 4.27 -14.86 -8.99
N ASP A 76 3.99 -15.05 -10.27
CA ASP A 76 4.75 -14.55 -11.41
C ASP A 76 4.80 -13.01 -11.45
N LEU A 77 3.67 -12.34 -11.21
CA LEU A 77 3.61 -10.87 -11.10
C LEU A 77 4.23 -10.37 -9.78
N TYR A 78 4.03 -11.10 -8.68
CA TYR A 78 4.65 -10.80 -7.39
C TYR A 78 6.16 -10.69 -7.54
N ASN A 79 6.80 -11.67 -8.18
CA ASN A 79 8.26 -11.69 -8.35
C ASN A 79 8.76 -10.47 -9.12
N VAL A 80 8.06 -10.07 -10.18
CA VAL A 80 8.40 -8.88 -10.98
C VAL A 80 8.33 -7.61 -10.14
N TYR A 81 7.29 -7.43 -9.34
CA TYR A 81 7.05 -6.19 -8.60
C TYR A 81 7.61 -6.16 -7.17
N SER A 82 8.10 -7.30 -6.66
CA SER A 82 8.63 -7.45 -5.29
C SER A 82 9.80 -6.51 -4.97
N GLY A 83 10.54 -6.06 -5.99
CA GLY A 83 11.68 -5.14 -5.85
C GLY A 83 11.31 -3.68 -5.61
N THR A 84 10.02 -3.31 -5.70
CA THR A 84 9.55 -1.94 -5.45
C THR A 84 9.78 -1.55 -3.99
N LYS A 85 10.19 -0.30 -3.74
CA LYS A 85 10.60 0.12 -2.39
C LYS A 85 9.41 0.56 -1.56
N THR A 86 8.48 1.31 -2.15
CA THR A 86 7.32 1.87 -1.44
C THR A 86 6.00 1.38 -2.02
N SER A 87 4.90 1.48 -1.26
CA SER A 87 3.58 1.18 -1.83
C SER A 87 3.16 2.17 -2.91
N LYS A 88 3.63 3.42 -2.84
CA LYS A 88 3.38 4.44 -3.86
C LYS A 88 4.03 4.09 -5.19
N GLU A 89 5.31 3.73 -5.19
CA GLU A 89 6.01 3.27 -6.40
C GLU A 89 5.33 2.04 -6.99
N LEU A 90 5.00 1.05 -6.15
CA LEU A 90 4.30 -0.15 -6.58
C LEU A 90 2.96 0.18 -7.23
N TRP A 91 2.16 1.03 -6.59
CA TRP A 91 0.86 1.42 -7.11
C TRP A 91 0.98 2.20 -8.43
N GLY A 92 1.95 3.10 -8.55
CA GLY A 92 2.19 3.87 -9.77
C GLY A 92 2.70 3.06 -10.95
N VAL A 93 3.37 1.91 -10.72
CA VAL A 93 3.74 0.98 -11.80
C VAL A 93 2.54 0.12 -12.23
N LEU A 94 1.57 -0.07 -11.35
CA LEU A 94 0.33 -0.79 -11.65
C LEU A 94 -0.70 0.09 -12.37
N GLU A 95 -0.64 1.41 -12.24
CA GLU A 95 -1.48 2.37 -13.02
C GLU A 95 -1.08 2.46 -14.51
#